data_AF-A0A2S9XV02-F1
#
_entry.id   AF-A0A2S9XV02-F1
#
_cell.length_a   1.000
_cell.length_b   1.000
_cell.length_c   1.000
_cell.angle_alpha   90.00
_cell.angle_beta   90.00
_cell.angle_gamma   90.00
#
_symmetry.space_group_name_H-M   'P 1'
#
loop_
_entity.id
_entity.type
_entity.pdbx_description
1 polymer ?
#
loop_
_entity_poly.entity_id
_entity_poly.type
_entity_poly.pdbx_seq_one_letter_code
_entity_poly.pdbx_strand_id
1 'polypeptide(L)'
;MDTANINEQIDAALAIEARKGHLANYLQDRADERGHSLGAKERREALELFEGYVRSVPELLATAVASSHGTPVQDTMSQVMRAAAAYWDEPDDLIPNELGLLGLLDDAYFTLRILQLVSERLAAETGQTLVEDDLSSLDAVVRDILGDLSDVLDELVTLTMTNAPIDELIAKVAEYSGSFILQSAQTSFTGLSIAGLVETRLSFAADPDDTLRDDLIDTLESVTKRFAVQTRSEASVLALHEDAIAGTKALAQVLDDHPRASSSDNEAIVALLIGALVVRIMAGEPADRAFIERCVDLMLED
;
A
#
# COMPACT_ATOMS: atom_id res chain seq x y z
N MET A 1 9.76 21.63 10.39
CA MET A 1 8.38 22.13 10.33
C MET A 1 7.78 21.99 11.70
N ASP A 2 6.88 22.87 12.11
CA ASP A 2 6.16 22.70 13.38
C ASP A 2 5.02 21.71 13.17
N THR A 3 5.10 20.56 13.84
CA THR A 3 4.07 19.51 13.80
C THR A 3 3.26 19.47 15.10
N ALA A 4 3.36 20.50 15.95
CA ALA A 4 2.63 20.56 17.22
C ALA A 4 1.10 20.48 17.02
N ASN A 5 0.56 21.17 16.01
CA ASN A 5 -0.88 21.11 15.70
C ASN A 5 -1.33 19.69 15.37
N ILE A 6 -0.61 18.98 14.50
CA ILE A 6 -0.88 17.59 14.12
C ILE A 6 -0.83 16.68 15.36
N ASN A 7 0.16 16.85 16.23
CA ASN A 7 0.25 16.08 17.48
C ASN A 7 -0.94 16.36 18.41
N GLU A 8 -1.38 17.61 18.54
CA GLU A 8 -2.55 17.99 19.34
C GLU A 8 -3.84 17.36 18.79
N GLN A 9 -4.02 17.35 17.46
CA GLN A 9 -5.14 16.69 16.80
C GLN A 9 -5.14 15.18 17.06
N ILE A 10 -3.98 14.52 16.90
CA ILE A 10 -3.82 13.09 17.19
C ILE A 10 -4.16 12.78 18.65
N ASP A 11 -3.63 13.54 19.61
CA ASP A 11 -3.90 13.31 21.03
C ASP A 11 -5.39 13.54 21.38
N ALA A 12 -6.04 14.52 20.74
CA ALA A 12 -7.49 14.74 20.86
C ALA A 12 -8.30 13.56 20.29
N ALA A 13 -7.95 13.08 19.11
CA ALA A 13 -8.59 11.96 18.45
C ALA A 13 -8.46 10.65 19.25
N LEU A 14 -7.28 10.38 19.81
CA LEU A 14 -7.05 9.23 20.69
C LEU A 14 -7.86 9.34 21.99
N ALA A 15 -8.01 10.54 22.54
CA ALA A 15 -8.86 10.77 23.71
C ALA A 15 -10.36 10.57 23.39
N ILE A 16 -10.80 10.88 22.18
CA ILE A 16 -12.16 10.58 21.71
C ILE A 16 -12.33 9.07 21.51
N GLU A 17 -11.39 8.40 20.86
CA GLU A 17 -11.42 6.96 20.63
C GLU A 17 -11.47 6.18 21.94
N ALA A 18 -10.66 6.56 22.93
CA ALA A 18 -10.68 5.93 24.26
C ALA A 18 -12.04 6.06 24.98
N ARG A 19 -12.85 7.06 24.64
CA ARG A 19 -14.19 7.30 25.25
C ARG A 19 -15.33 6.71 24.45
N LYS A 20 -15.26 6.81 23.12
CA LYS A 20 -16.38 6.48 22.21
C LYS A 20 -16.16 5.18 21.43
N GLY A 21 -14.90 4.77 21.21
CA GLY A 21 -14.53 3.54 20.52
C GLY A 21 -15.02 3.50 19.07
N HIS A 22 -14.95 4.60 18.33
CA HIS A 22 -15.52 4.66 16.97
C HIS A 22 -14.80 3.70 16.03
N LEU A 23 -13.47 3.76 15.99
CA LEU A 23 -12.67 2.83 15.18
C LEU A 23 -12.81 1.40 15.73
N ALA A 24 -12.80 1.22 17.05
CA ALA A 24 -12.95 -0.10 17.66
C ALA A 24 -14.27 -0.79 17.27
N ASN A 25 -15.38 -0.04 17.26
CA ASN A 25 -16.69 -0.54 16.87
C ASN A 25 -16.76 -0.77 15.36
N TYR A 26 -16.20 0.13 14.55
CA TYR A 26 -16.14 -0.05 13.10
C TYR A 26 -15.41 -1.34 12.71
N LEU A 27 -14.24 -1.59 13.31
CA LEU A 27 -13.48 -2.82 13.07
C LEU A 27 -14.24 -4.07 13.54
N GLN A 28 -14.98 -3.97 14.64
CA GLN A 28 -15.83 -5.06 15.12
C GLN A 28 -16.97 -5.37 14.14
N ASP A 29 -17.68 -4.35 13.67
CA ASP A 29 -18.80 -4.49 12.75
C ASP A 29 -18.31 -5.11 11.41
N ARG A 30 -17.19 -4.61 10.86
CA ARG A 30 -16.56 -5.19 9.66
C ARG A 30 -16.12 -6.63 9.85
N ALA A 31 -15.57 -6.97 11.00
CA ALA A 31 -15.21 -8.36 11.29
C ALA A 31 -16.47 -9.24 11.34
N ASP A 32 -17.54 -8.79 12.01
CA ASP A 32 -18.78 -9.53 12.14
C ASP A 32 -19.45 -9.75 10.77
N GLU A 33 -19.41 -8.76 9.87
CA GLU A 33 -19.84 -8.88 8.47
C GLU A 33 -19.08 -9.96 7.71
N ARG A 34 -17.80 -10.16 8.04
CA ARG A 34 -16.92 -11.21 7.47
C ARG A 34 -16.99 -12.54 8.24
N GLY A 35 -17.93 -12.70 9.17
CA GLY A 35 -18.08 -13.93 9.96
C GLY A 35 -16.95 -14.16 10.97
N HIS A 36 -16.23 -13.10 11.33
CA HIS A 36 -15.15 -13.11 12.33
C HIS A 36 -15.56 -12.26 13.53
N SER A 37 -15.30 -12.73 14.74
CA SER A 37 -15.58 -11.94 15.94
C SER A 37 -14.27 -11.58 16.62
N LEU A 38 -13.97 -10.29 16.71
CA LEU A 38 -12.72 -9.85 17.30
C LEU A 38 -12.71 -10.09 18.80
N GLY A 39 -11.64 -10.69 19.29
CA GLY A 39 -11.30 -10.72 20.71
C GLY A 39 -10.86 -9.34 21.21
N ALA A 40 -10.89 -9.14 22.53
CA ALA A 40 -10.41 -7.91 23.15
C ALA A 40 -8.91 -7.65 22.90
N LYS A 41 -8.12 -8.71 22.69
CA LYS A 41 -6.70 -8.61 22.34
C LYS A 41 -6.53 -8.09 20.91
N GLU A 42 -7.21 -8.69 19.94
CA GLU A 42 -7.13 -8.34 18.52
C GLU A 42 -7.57 -6.90 18.29
N ARG A 43 -8.70 -6.48 18.88
CA ARG A 43 -9.14 -5.08 18.81
C ARG A 43 -8.08 -4.11 19.36
N ARG A 44 -7.46 -4.43 20.49
CA ARG A 44 -6.42 -3.57 21.06
C ARG A 44 -5.20 -3.50 20.15
N GLU A 45 -4.75 -4.63 19.63
CA GLU A 45 -3.58 -4.69 18.74
C GLU A 45 -3.81 -3.96 17.42
N ALA A 46 -5.04 -4.00 16.88
CA ALA A 46 -5.45 -3.21 15.72
C ALA A 46 -5.45 -1.70 16.02
N LEU A 47 -6.03 -1.27 17.15
CA LEU A 47 -6.01 0.13 17.56
C LEU A 47 -4.59 0.67 17.78
N GLU A 48 -3.71 -0.12 18.42
CA GLU A 48 -2.30 0.23 18.58
C GLU A 48 -1.60 0.41 17.23
N LEU A 49 -1.99 -0.37 16.21
CA LEU A 49 -1.43 -0.26 14.86
C LEU A 49 -1.89 1.04 14.18
N PHE A 50 -3.18 1.40 14.26
CA PHE A 50 -3.68 2.66 13.71
C PHE A 50 -3.19 3.89 14.49
N GLU A 51 -2.99 3.78 15.80
CA GLU A 51 -2.31 4.82 16.58
C GLU A 51 -0.87 5.04 16.06
N GLY A 52 -0.12 3.97 15.84
CA GLY A 52 1.22 4.05 15.25
C GLY A 52 1.22 4.65 13.84
N TYR A 53 0.20 4.33 13.03
CA TYR A 53 0.01 4.89 11.69
C TYR A 53 -0.13 6.42 11.74
N VAL A 54 -1.10 6.94 12.51
CA VAL A 54 -1.30 8.40 12.61
C VAL A 54 -0.12 9.11 13.27
N ARG A 55 0.52 8.48 14.27
CA ARG A 55 1.70 9.06 14.95
C ARG A 55 2.96 9.08 14.08
N SER A 56 3.01 8.28 13.01
CA SER A 56 4.13 8.30 12.07
C SER A 56 4.17 9.59 11.25
N VAL A 57 3.02 10.21 10.98
CA VAL A 57 2.91 11.44 10.18
C VAL A 57 3.80 12.58 10.70
N PRO A 58 3.65 13.06 11.95
CA PRO A 58 4.46 14.17 12.44
C PRO A 58 5.96 13.83 12.50
N GLU A 59 6.32 12.57 12.75
CA GLU A 59 7.71 12.11 12.81
C GLU A 59 8.38 12.14 11.42
N LEU A 60 7.73 11.57 10.40
CA LEU A 60 8.24 11.54 9.03
C LEU A 60 8.36 12.97 8.47
N LEU A 61 7.34 13.81 8.65
CA LEU A 61 7.36 15.20 8.20
C LEU A 61 8.48 16.02 8.87
N ALA A 62 8.64 15.88 10.20
CA ALA A 62 9.66 16.59 10.93
C ALA A 62 11.07 16.16 10.49
N THR A 63 11.27 14.86 10.30
CA THR A 63 12.56 14.30 9.87
C THR A 63 12.93 14.71 8.45
N ALA A 64 11.99 14.68 7.51
CA ALA A 64 12.22 15.13 6.13
C ALA A 64 12.65 16.61 6.08
N VAL A 65 12.00 17.49 6.85
CA VAL A 65 12.41 18.91 6.90
C VAL A 65 13.75 19.07 7.62
N ALA A 66 13.96 18.39 8.74
CA ALA A 66 15.21 18.47 9.50
C ALA A 66 16.42 18.01 8.67
N SER A 67 16.26 16.96 7.87
CA SER A 67 17.34 16.42 7.04
C SER A 67 17.79 17.36 5.91
N SER A 68 16.90 18.25 5.47
CA SER A 68 17.21 19.29 4.49
C SER A 68 17.80 20.57 5.10
N HIS A 69 17.89 20.68 6.42
CA HIS A 69 18.31 21.92 7.07
C HIS A 69 19.76 22.30 6.74
N GLY A 70 19.98 23.55 6.31
CA GLY A 70 21.28 24.07 5.89
C GLY A 70 21.71 23.61 4.49
N THR A 71 20.86 22.90 3.75
CA THR A 71 21.14 22.42 2.39
C THR A 71 20.47 23.30 1.33
N PRO A 72 20.89 23.23 0.05
CA PRO A 72 20.22 23.92 -1.06
C PRO A 72 18.76 23.50 -1.30
N VAL A 73 18.30 22.39 -0.71
CA VAL A 73 16.93 21.88 -0.88
C VAL A 73 16.00 22.24 0.26
N GLN A 74 16.49 22.92 1.31
CA GLN A 74 15.71 23.22 2.52
C GLN A 74 14.34 23.86 2.23
N ASP A 75 14.32 24.89 1.40
CA ASP A 75 13.10 25.66 1.12
C ASP A 75 12.10 24.84 0.30
N THR A 76 12.58 24.12 -0.71
CA THR A 76 11.75 23.26 -1.57
C THR A 76 11.22 22.07 -0.78
N MET A 77 12.06 21.41 0.04
CA MET A 77 11.63 20.35 0.96
C MET A 77 10.53 20.84 1.89
N SER A 78 10.71 22.02 2.50
CA SER A 78 9.71 22.62 3.39
C SER A 78 8.40 22.97 2.67
N GLN A 79 8.42 23.25 1.36
CA GLN A 79 7.21 23.47 0.58
C GLN A 79 6.49 22.15 0.28
N VAL A 80 7.21 21.10 -0.12
CA VAL A 80 6.62 19.78 -0.36
C VAL A 80 6.02 19.21 0.93
N MET A 81 6.73 19.28 2.06
CA MET A 81 6.21 18.76 3.34
C MET A 81 4.98 19.55 3.84
N ARG A 82 4.90 20.86 3.55
CA ARG A 82 3.70 21.64 3.83
C ARG A 82 2.52 21.25 2.95
N ALA A 83 2.76 20.94 1.67
CA ALA A 83 1.70 20.45 0.78
C ALA A 83 1.18 19.08 1.25
N ALA A 84 2.07 18.19 1.69
CA ALA A 84 1.70 16.89 2.24
C ALA A 84 0.88 16.99 3.54
N ALA A 85 1.11 18.03 4.34
CA ALA A 85 0.40 18.28 5.60
C ALA A 85 -0.85 19.18 5.45
N ALA A 86 -1.14 19.70 4.25
CA ALA A 86 -2.15 20.74 4.06
C ALA A 86 -3.57 20.28 4.43
N TYR A 87 -3.86 18.99 4.25
CA TYR A 87 -5.18 18.42 4.50
C TYR A 87 -5.56 18.45 6.00
N TRP A 88 -4.58 18.37 6.92
CA TRP A 88 -4.78 18.49 8.38
C TRP A 88 -5.30 19.86 8.84
N ASP A 89 -5.23 20.87 7.98
CA ASP A 89 -5.73 22.22 8.27
C ASP A 89 -7.12 22.47 7.62
N GLU A 90 -7.66 21.50 6.86
CA GLU A 90 -8.98 21.63 6.22
C GLU A 90 -10.11 21.43 7.24
N PRO A 91 -11.00 22.41 7.43
CA PRO A 91 -12.03 22.35 8.46
C PRO A 91 -13.23 21.44 8.08
N ASP A 92 -13.39 21.15 6.79
CA ASP A 92 -14.43 20.28 6.22
C ASP A 92 -13.74 19.10 5.50
N ASP A 93 -13.06 18.25 6.27
CA ASP A 93 -12.45 17.01 5.79
C ASP A 93 -13.52 15.97 5.34
N LEU A 94 -13.08 14.93 4.64
CA LEU A 94 -13.96 13.87 4.14
C LEU A 94 -14.55 13.05 5.28
N ILE A 95 -13.80 12.85 6.37
CA ILE A 95 -14.25 12.11 7.54
C ILE A 95 -14.19 13.01 8.77
N PRO A 96 -15.33 13.30 9.42
CA PRO A 96 -15.35 14.23 10.54
C PRO A 96 -14.41 13.82 11.67
N ASN A 97 -13.51 14.75 12.01
CA ASN A 97 -12.59 14.68 13.14
C ASN A 97 -13.25 14.28 14.49
N GLU A 98 -14.56 14.53 14.70
CA GLU A 98 -15.27 14.11 15.92
C GLU A 98 -15.44 12.59 16.08
N LEU A 99 -15.13 11.83 15.02
CA LEU A 99 -15.04 10.36 15.02
C LEU A 99 -13.75 9.85 15.66
N GLY A 100 -12.89 10.73 16.17
CA GLY A 100 -11.69 10.33 16.90
C GLY A 100 -10.66 9.72 15.95
N LEU A 101 -10.04 8.60 16.34
CA LEU A 101 -8.98 7.99 15.54
C LEU A 101 -9.45 7.57 14.14
N LEU A 102 -10.72 7.17 13.99
CA LEU A 102 -11.33 6.87 12.69
C LEU A 102 -11.35 8.10 11.77
N GLY A 103 -11.61 9.29 12.33
CA GLY A 103 -11.68 10.55 11.60
C GLY A 103 -10.33 11.21 11.32
N LEU A 104 -9.22 10.57 11.66
CA LEU A 104 -7.87 11.01 11.26
C LEU A 104 -7.23 10.05 10.24
N LEU A 105 -7.93 8.99 9.84
CA LEU A 105 -7.37 8.01 8.93
C LEU A 105 -7.20 8.58 7.52
N ASP A 106 -8.11 9.44 7.06
CA ASP A 106 -7.99 10.13 5.78
C ASP A 106 -6.86 11.16 5.78
N ASP A 107 -6.69 11.94 6.84
CA ASP A 107 -5.55 12.86 6.98
C ASP A 107 -4.21 12.13 6.95
N ALA A 108 -4.10 11.05 7.74
CA ALA A 108 -2.89 10.26 7.81
C ALA A 108 -2.62 9.57 6.48
N TYR A 109 -3.65 8.98 5.85
CA TYR A 109 -3.54 8.36 4.54
C TYR A 109 -3.04 9.34 3.48
N PHE A 110 -3.68 10.51 3.37
CA PHE A 110 -3.31 11.56 2.43
C PHE A 110 -1.83 11.95 2.58
N THR A 111 -1.39 12.25 3.80
CA THR A 111 -0.02 12.67 4.05
C THR A 111 0.98 11.54 3.81
N LEU A 112 0.73 10.34 4.33
CA LEU A 112 1.66 9.22 4.20
C LEU A 112 1.80 8.78 2.74
N ARG A 113 0.69 8.78 1.97
CA ARG A 113 0.72 8.45 0.55
C ARG A 113 1.57 9.42 -0.25
N ILE A 114 1.45 10.73 0.01
CA ILE A 114 2.33 11.74 -0.63
C ILE A 114 3.79 11.49 -0.25
N LEU A 115 4.07 11.24 1.03
CA LEU A 115 5.44 10.98 1.50
C LEU A 115 6.06 9.75 0.82
N GLN A 116 5.32 8.65 0.71
CA GLN A 116 5.75 7.45 0.00
C GLN A 116 6.01 7.73 -1.47
N LEU A 117 5.08 8.37 -2.19
CA LEU A 117 5.24 8.67 -3.62
C LEU A 117 6.41 9.62 -3.88
N VAL A 118 6.61 10.64 -3.04
CA VAL A 118 7.79 11.51 -3.12
C VAL A 118 9.06 10.71 -2.87
N SER A 119 9.05 9.82 -1.88
CA SER A 119 10.17 8.96 -1.52
C SER A 119 10.53 7.99 -2.64
N GLU A 120 9.55 7.33 -3.25
CA GLU A 120 9.70 6.42 -4.39
C GLU A 120 10.33 7.14 -5.60
N ARG A 121 9.81 8.34 -5.93
CA ARG A 121 10.36 9.15 -7.03
C ARG A 121 11.78 9.63 -6.74
N LEU A 122 12.07 10.05 -5.51
CA LEU A 122 13.43 10.42 -5.08
C LEU A 122 14.38 9.22 -5.17
N ALA A 123 13.95 8.04 -4.71
CA ALA A 123 14.76 6.84 -4.74
C ALA A 123 15.07 6.41 -6.18
N ALA A 124 14.08 6.47 -7.08
CA ALA A 124 14.26 6.12 -8.49
C ALA A 124 15.28 7.02 -9.21
N GLU A 125 15.29 8.33 -8.92
CA GLU A 125 16.11 9.31 -9.64
C GLU A 125 17.47 9.59 -8.96
N THR A 126 17.55 9.45 -7.64
CA THR A 126 18.71 9.89 -6.85
C THR A 126 19.30 8.80 -5.96
N GLY A 127 18.59 7.68 -5.77
CA GLY A 127 18.95 6.62 -4.83
C GLY A 127 18.75 6.97 -3.35
N GLN A 128 18.20 8.16 -3.03
CA GLN A 128 17.90 8.59 -1.67
C GLN A 128 16.40 8.40 -1.38
N THR A 129 16.08 7.96 -0.16
CA THR A 129 14.70 7.73 0.29
C THR A 129 14.37 8.62 1.50
N LEU A 130 13.13 9.06 1.61
CA LEU A 130 12.61 9.79 2.78
C LEU A 130 11.93 8.86 3.78
N VAL A 131 11.25 7.83 3.28
CA VAL A 131 10.55 6.82 4.06
C VAL A 131 11.22 5.47 3.75
N GLU A 132 11.68 4.77 4.78
CA GLU A 132 12.29 3.43 4.61
C GLU A 132 11.27 2.30 4.65
N ASP A 133 10.15 2.55 5.33
CA ASP A 133 9.11 1.56 5.52
C ASP A 133 8.20 1.43 4.30
N ASP A 134 7.84 0.19 4.00
CA ASP A 134 6.78 -0.13 3.06
C ASP A 134 5.44 -0.18 3.80
N LEU A 135 4.64 0.87 3.64
CA LEU A 135 3.30 0.96 4.23
C LEU A 135 2.20 0.37 3.34
N SER A 136 2.51 -0.18 2.17
CA SER A 136 1.51 -0.62 1.17
C SER A 136 0.45 -1.57 1.74
N SER A 137 0.85 -2.55 2.56
CA SER A 137 -0.11 -3.46 3.21
C SER A 137 -1.04 -2.76 4.19
N LEU A 138 -0.56 -1.73 4.88
CA LEU A 138 -1.37 -0.97 5.83
C LEU A 138 -2.25 0.04 5.10
N ASP A 139 -1.75 0.65 4.03
CA ASP A 139 -2.52 1.52 3.15
C ASP A 139 -3.69 0.77 2.51
N ALA A 140 -3.50 -0.49 2.10
CA ALA A 140 -4.59 -1.31 1.60
C ALA A 140 -5.73 -1.48 2.63
N VAL A 141 -5.38 -1.75 3.89
CA VAL A 141 -6.40 -1.84 4.96
C VAL A 141 -7.05 -0.49 5.23
N VAL A 142 -6.28 0.61 5.24
CA VAL A 142 -6.85 1.95 5.39
C VAL A 142 -7.79 2.27 4.25
N ARG A 143 -7.45 1.93 2.99
CA ARG A 143 -8.36 2.07 1.85
C ARG A 143 -9.66 1.29 2.02
N ASP A 144 -9.61 0.05 2.52
CA ASP A 144 -10.83 -0.73 2.82
C ASP A 144 -11.70 -0.05 3.90
N ILE A 145 -11.06 0.56 4.90
CA ILE A 145 -11.75 1.33 5.93
C ILE A 145 -12.41 2.58 5.32
N LEU A 146 -11.71 3.30 4.44
CA LEU A 146 -12.19 4.52 3.80
C LEU A 146 -13.24 4.25 2.70
N GLY A 147 -13.23 3.06 2.09
CA GLY A 147 -14.11 2.69 0.99
C GLY A 147 -13.95 3.63 -0.22
N ASP A 148 -15.08 4.05 -0.80
CA ASP A 148 -15.13 4.96 -1.97
C ASP A 148 -14.42 6.30 -1.74
N LEU A 149 -14.23 6.73 -0.48
CA LEU A 149 -13.48 7.96 -0.17
C LEU A 149 -11.99 7.83 -0.50
N SER A 150 -11.46 6.60 -0.53
CA SER A 150 -10.05 6.37 -0.88
C SER A 150 -9.71 6.83 -2.30
N ASP A 151 -10.62 6.64 -3.26
CA ASP A 151 -10.41 7.09 -4.64
C ASP A 151 -10.38 8.62 -4.74
N VAL A 152 -11.23 9.31 -3.96
CA VAL A 152 -11.23 10.78 -3.88
C VAL A 152 -9.91 11.28 -3.29
N LEU A 153 -9.41 10.61 -2.26
CA LEU A 153 -8.11 10.94 -1.65
C LEU A 153 -6.96 10.67 -2.63
N ASP A 154 -6.98 9.58 -3.38
CA ASP A 154 -5.97 9.28 -4.41
C ASP A 154 -5.95 10.34 -5.51
N GLU A 155 -7.10 10.87 -5.90
CA GLU A 155 -7.19 12.02 -6.81
C GLU A 155 -6.58 13.28 -6.20
N LEU A 156 -6.88 13.59 -4.93
CA LEU A 156 -6.30 14.74 -4.21
C LEU A 156 -4.78 14.60 -4.01
N VAL A 157 -4.30 13.39 -3.74
CA VAL A 157 -2.87 13.06 -3.68
C VAL A 157 -2.24 13.35 -5.03
N THR A 158 -2.82 12.87 -6.13
CA THR A 158 -2.32 13.10 -7.50
C THR A 158 -2.27 14.59 -7.84
N LEU A 159 -3.32 15.33 -7.47
CA LEU A 159 -3.38 16.79 -7.65
C LEU A 159 -2.27 17.50 -6.85
N THR A 160 -2.05 17.08 -5.60
CA THR A 160 -1.00 17.64 -4.75
C THR A 160 0.38 17.33 -5.28
N MET A 161 0.61 16.09 -5.75
CA MET A 161 1.86 15.67 -6.39
C MET A 161 2.17 16.48 -7.66
N THR A 162 1.14 16.95 -8.37
CA THR A 162 1.28 17.77 -9.57
C THR A 162 1.58 19.23 -9.25
N ASN A 163 1.00 19.77 -8.18
CA ASN A 163 1.08 21.19 -7.83
C ASN A 163 2.25 21.53 -6.88
N ALA A 164 2.72 20.57 -6.09
CA ALA A 164 3.86 20.74 -5.22
C ALA A 164 5.18 20.73 -6.04
N PRO A 165 6.24 21.43 -5.59
CA PRO A 165 7.51 21.54 -6.33
C PRO A 165 8.37 20.27 -6.17
N ILE A 166 7.79 19.10 -6.41
CA ILE A 166 8.44 17.79 -6.24
C ILE A 166 9.50 17.56 -7.32
N ASP A 167 9.22 17.95 -8.56
CA ASP A 167 10.20 17.84 -9.65
C ASP A 167 11.42 18.74 -9.39
N GLU A 168 11.19 19.94 -8.85
CA GLU A 168 12.27 20.83 -8.41
C GLU A 168 13.05 20.23 -7.24
N LEU A 169 12.37 19.61 -6.28
CA LEU A 169 13.02 18.94 -5.16
C LEU A 169 13.95 17.84 -5.67
N ILE A 170 13.43 16.93 -6.51
CA ILE A 170 14.20 15.81 -7.08
C ILE A 170 15.39 16.34 -7.88
N ALA A 171 15.18 17.32 -8.75
CA ALA A 171 16.24 17.90 -9.57
C ALA A 171 17.38 18.48 -8.71
N LYS A 172 17.04 19.22 -7.64
CA LYS A 172 18.06 19.75 -6.73
C LYS A 172 18.74 18.65 -5.90
N VAL A 173 18.01 17.65 -5.41
CA VAL A 173 18.63 16.53 -4.70
C VAL A 173 19.61 15.79 -5.62
N ALA A 174 19.25 15.57 -6.90
CA ALA A 174 20.13 14.99 -7.90
C ALA A 174 21.39 15.86 -8.13
N GLU A 175 21.21 17.16 -8.35
CA GLU A 175 22.28 18.14 -8.60
C GLU A 175 23.29 18.19 -7.43
N TYR A 176 22.80 18.13 -6.19
CA TYR A 176 23.60 18.30 -4.98
C TYR A 176 23.86 16.97 -4.22
N SER A 177 23.58 15.82 -4.84
CA SER A 177 23.69 14.48 -4.24
C SER A 177 25.07 14.15 -3.65
N GLY A 178 26.15 14.80 -4.11
CA GLY A 178 27.50 14.66 -3.54
C GLY A 178 27.80 15.56 -2.34
N SER A 179 26.88 16.47 -1.97
CA SER A 179 27.10 17.50 -0.93
C SER A 179 26.35 17.24 0.37
N PHE A 180 25.28 16.44 0.34
CA PHE A 180 24.51 16.04 1.52
C PHE A 180 23.79 14.73 1.26
N ILE A 181 23.32 14.10 2.34
CA ILE A 181 22.48 12.90 2.31
C ILE A 181 21.22 13.22 3.11
N LEU A 182 20.05 12.95 2.52
CA LEU A 182 18.78 13.02 3.23
C LEU A 182 18.73 11.89 4.26
N GLN A 183 18.26 12.23 5.46
CA GLN A 183 17.94 11.24 6.47
C GLN A 183 16.57 10.67 6.12
N SER A 184 16.53 9.36 5.94
CA SER A 184 15.27 8.65 5.93
C SER A 184 14.72 8.53 7.34
N ALA A 185 13.40 8.41 7.42
CA ALA A 185 12.70 8.07 8.64
C ALA A 185 11.97 6.73 8.49
N GLN A 186 11.85 6.06 9.62
CA GLN A 186 11.00 4.88 9.79
C GLN A 186 9.83 5.28 10.68
N THR A 187 8.71 4.64 10.46
CA THR A 187 7.58 4.60 11.37
C THR A 187 7.98 3.99 12.71
N SER A 188 7.19 4.28 13.74
CA SER A 188 7.46 3.84 15.11
C SER A 188 7.07 2.37 15.39
N PHE A 189 6.77 1.59 14.35
CA PHE A 189 6.42 0.18 14.48
C PHE A 189 7.62 -0.65 14.93
N THR A 190 7.46 -1.46 15.98
CA THR A 190 8.55 -2.29 16.52
C THR A 190 8.33 -3.79 16.30
N GLY A 191 9.37 -4.50 15.86
CA GLY A 191 9.51 -5.96 16.00
C GLY A 191 9.16 -6.80 14.76
N LEU A 192 8.10 -6.45 14.03
CA LEU A 192 7.70 -7.10 12.78
C LEU A 192 7.72 -6.07 11.64
N SER A 193 7.85 -6.53 10.40
CA SER A 193 7.57 -5.68 9.22
C SER A 193 6.10 -5.25 9.25
N ILE A 194 5.77 -4.14 8.59
CA ILE A 194 4.38 -3.67 8.49
C ILE A 194 3.46 -4.73 7.88
N ALA A 195 3.91 -5.41 6.82
CA ALA A 195 3.18 -6.56 6.26
C ALA A 195 2.90 -7.65 7.32
N GLY A 196 3.92 -8.01 8.13
CA GLY A 196 3.74 -8.98 9.21
C GLY A 196 2.85 -8.46 10.35
N LEU A 197 2.83 -7.15 10.61
CA LEU A 197 1.91 -6.52 11.57
C LEU A 197 0.48 -6.56 11.06
N VAL A 198 0.24 -6.25 9.79
CA VAL A 198 -1.07 -6.35 9.14
C VAL A 198 -1.57 -7.79 9.15
N GLU A 199 -0.74 -8.75 8.72
CA GLU A 199 -1.09 -10.18 8.76
C GLU A 199 -1.44 -10.65 10.19
N THR A 200 -0.65 -10.22 11.18
CA THR A 200 -0.85 -10.69 12.56
C THR A 200 -2.02 -9.99 13.26
N ARG A 201 -2.26 -8.70 12.98
CA ARG A 201 -3.15 -7.83 13.77
C ARG A 201 -4.40 -7.37 13.03
N LEU A 202 -4.44 -7.52 11.72
CA LEU A 202 -5.50 -7.04 10.82
C LEU A 202 -5.92 -8.09 9.79
N SER A 203 -5.59 -9.37 9.96
CA SER A 203 -6.02 -10.45 9.05
C SER A 203 -7.53 -10.57 8.88
N PHE A 204 -8.32 -10.05 9.84
CA PHE A 204 -9.78 -9.94 9.73
C PHE A 204 -10.24 -8.76 8.85
N ALA A 205 -9.37 -7.76 8.65
CA ALA A 205 -9.64 -6.53 7.93
C ALA A 205 -9.16 -6.59 6.46
N ALA A 206 -8.33 -7.56 6.07
CA ALA A 206 -8.07 -7.86 4.66
C ALA A 206 -9.31 -8.51 4.01
N ASP A 207 -9.66 -8.08 2.81
CA ASP A 207 -10.79 -8.66 2.07
C ASP A 207 -10.45 -10.11 1.66
N PRO A 208 -11.34 -11.10 1.87
CA PRO A 208 -11.20 -12.38 1.18
C PRO A 208 -11.10 -12.26 -0.36
N ASP A 209 -11.55 -11.16 -1.01
CA ASP A 209 -11.22 -10.82 -2.42
C ASP A 209 -9.72 -10.75 -2.69
N ASP A 210 -9.01 -10.01 -1.86
CA ASP A 210 -7.59 -9.75 -2.07
C ASP A 210 -6.74 -10.99 -1.76
N THR A 211 -7.21 -11.90 -0.89
CA THR A 211 -6.51 -13.19 -0.71
C THR A 211 -6.54 -14.05 -1.96
N LEU A 212 -7.66 -14.08 -2.71
CA LEU A 212 -7.71 -14.77 -3.99
C LEU A 212 -6.80 -14.07 -5.01
N ARG A 213 -6.85 -12.74 -5.07
CA ARG A 213 -6.01 -11.93 -5.95
C ARG A 213 -4.53 -12.19 -5.69
N ASP A 214 -4.09 -12.12 -4.44
CA ASP A 214 -2.71 -12.33 -4.02
C ASP A 214 -2.27 -13.78 -4.24
N ASP A 215 -3.12 -14.77 -3.92
CA ASP A 215 -2.83 -16.20 -4.17
C ASP A 215 -2.69 -16.49 -5.67
N LEU A 216 -3.51 -15.85 -6.53
CA LEU A 216 -3.39 -15.92 -7.98
C LEU A 216 -2.09 -15.28 -8.47
N ILE A 217 -1.74 -14.08 -7.97
CA ILE A 217 -0.49 -13.37 -8.32
C ILE A 217 0.72 -14.21 -7.94
N ASP A 218 0.79 -14.70 -6.70
CA ASP A 218 1.91 -15.49 -6.20
C ASP A 218 2.04 -16.82 -6.94
N THR A 219 0.92 -17.47 -7.27
CA THR A 219 0.90 -18.68 -8.09
C THR A 219 1.42 -18.40 -9.50
N LEU A 220 0.98 -17.32 -10.15
CA LEU A 220 1.43 -16.92 -11.49
C LEU A 220 2.90 -16.51 -11.51
N GLU A 221 3.40 -15.87 -10.45
CA GLU A 221 4.84 -15.60 -10.30
C GLU A 221 5.63 -16.90 -10.21
N SER A 222 5.16 -17.88 -9.42
CA SER A 222 5.81 -19.19 -9.33
C SER A 222 5.80 -19.91 -10.68
N VAL A 223 4.72 -19.83 -11.45
CA VAL A 223 4.61 -20.39 -12.81
C VAL A 223 5.61 -19.70 -13.75
N THR A 224 5.69 -18.38 -13.70
CA THR A 224 6.59 -17.58 -14.53
C THR A 224 8.06 -17.87 -14.23
N LYS A 225 8.42 -18.04 -12.95
CA LYS A 225 9.77 -18.45 -12.53
C LYS A 225 10.15 -19.81 -13.11
N ARG A 226 9.21 -20.78 -13.20
CA ARG A 226 9.46 -22.07 -13.86
C ARG A 226 9.71 -21.93 -15.36
N PHE A 227 8.91 -21.11 -16.04
CA PHE A 227 9.09 -20.84 -17.47
C PHE A 227 10.42 -20.13 -17.79
N ALA A 228 10.86 -19.19 -16.95
CA ALA A 228 12.12 -18.46 -17.15
C ALA A 228 13.37 -19.35 -17.08
N VAL A 229 13.30 -20.50 -16.40
CA VAL A 229 14.41 -21.46 -16.29
C VAL A 229 14.67 -22.22 -17.59
N GLN A 230 13.71 -22.26 -18.52
CA GLN A 230 13.71 -23.23 -19.62
C GLN A 230 13.91 -22.63 -21.02
N THR A 231 13.96 -21.31 -21.20
CA THR A 231 13.97 -20.64 -22.53
C THR A 231 15.30 -20.68 -23.31
N ARG A 232 16.11 -21.76 -23.21
CA ARG A 232 17.40 -21.88 -23.94
C ARG A 232 17.65 -23.16 -24.77
N SER A 233 16.64 -23.94 -25.21
CA SER A 233 16.86 -25.02 -26.21
C SER A 233 15.60 -25.48 -26.97
N GLU A 234 15.70 -26.36 -27.98
CA GLU A 234 14.54 -26.97 -28.66
C GLU A 234 13.74 -27.96 -27.79
N ALA A 235 14.30 -28.44 -26.67
CA ALA A 235 13.58 -29.23 -25.66
C ALA A 235 12.56 -28.38 -24.86
N SER A 236 12.52 -27.07 -25.10
CA SER A 236 11.77 -26.11 -24.31
C SER A 236 10.27 -26.07 -24.60
N VAL A 237 9.78 -26.55 -25.76
CA VAL A 237 8.34 -26.51 -26.07
C VAL A 237 7.57 -27.58 -25.27
N LEU A 238 8.14 -28.77 -25.10
CA LEU A 238 7.53 -29.84 -24.33
C LEU A 238 7.53 -29.51 -22.83
N ALA A 239 8.63 -28.94 -22.33
CA ALA A 239 8.77 -28.54 -20.94
C ALA A 239 7.85 -27.35 -20.59
N LEU A 240 7.70 -26.40 -21.51
CA LEU A 240 6.74 -25.29 -21.36
C LEU A 240 5.28 -25.77 -21.36
N HIS A 241 4.98 -26.84 -22.11
CA HIS A 241 3.65 -27.47 -22.06
C HIS A 241 3.38 -28.17 -20.71
N GLU A 242 4.37 -28.89 -20.16
CA GLU A 242 4.25 -29.54 -18.85
C GLU A 242 4.10 -28.51 -17.71
N ASP A 243 4.87 -27.42 -17.74
CA ASP A 243 4.78 -26.35 -16.75
C ASP A 243 3.47 -25.55 -16.88
N ALA A 244 2.93 -25.40 -18.09
CA ALA A 244 1.61 -24.81 -18.30
C ALA A 244 0.50 -25.68 -17.68
N ILE A 245 0.56 -27.01 -17.86
CA ILE A 245 -0.38 -27.95 -17.24
C ILE A 245 -0.28 -27.87 -15.70
N ALA A 246 0.94 -27.83 -15.15
CA ALA A 246 1.16 -27.69 -13.72
C ALA A 246 0.64 -26.34 -13.19
N GLY A 247 0.81 -25.26 -13.96
CA GLY A 247 0.27 -23.94 -13.65
C GLY A 247 -1.25 -23.91 -13.65
N THR A 248 -1.90 -24.49 -14.68
CA THR A 248 -3.36 -24.65 -14.75
C THR A 248 -3.89 -25.36 -13.53
N LYS A 249 -3.25 -26.46 -13.10
CA LYS A 249 -3.68 -27.20 -11.91
C LYS A 249 -3.53 -26.40 -10.61
N ALA A 250 -2.44 -25.64 -10.47
CA ALA A 250 -2.20 -24.82 -9.29
C ALA A 250 -3.23 -23.68 -9.18
N LEU A 251 -3.52 -22.99 -10.28
CA LEU A 251 -4.52 -21.91 -10.30
C LEU A 251 -5.94 -22.43 -10.10
N ALA A 252 -6.28 -23.59 -10.66
CA ALA A 252 -7.57 -24.24 -10.42
C ALA A 252 -7.76 -24.58 -8.94
N GLN A 253 -6.70 -25.04 -8.25
CA GLN A 253 -6.75 -25.31 -6.81
C GLN A 253 -7.02 -24.02 -6.01
N VAL A 254 -6.34 -22.92 -6.35
CA VAL A 254 -6.57 -21.61 -5.71
C VAL A 254 -8.02 -21.16 -5.87
N LEU A 255 -8.59 -21.26 -7.08
CA LEU A 255 -9.98 -20.89 -7.33
C LEU A 255 -11.01 -21.83 -6.67
N ASP A 256 -10.68 -23.12 -6.52
CA ASP A 256 -11.51 -24.09 -5.79
C ASP A 256 -11.51 -23.82 -4.28
N ASP A 257 -10.40 -23.33 -3.74
CA ASP A 257 -10.26 -22.94 -2.33
C ASP A 257 -10.98 -21.60 -2.03
N HIS A 258 -11.30 -20.80 -3.06
CA HIS A 258 -11.97 -19.50 -2.98
C HIS A 258 -13.24 -19.43 -3.86
N PRO A 259 -14.35 -20.10 -3.48
CA PRO A 259 -15.52 -20.24 -4.33
C PRO A 259 -16.27 -18.92 -4.52
N ARG A 260 -16.16 -18.33 -5.72
CA ARG A 260 -16.85 -17.08 -6.12
C ARG A 260 -17.74 -17.24 -7.35
N ALA A 261 -17.30 -18.01 -8.35
CA ALA A 261 -17.99 -18.15 -9.63
C ALA A 261 -18.40 -19.59 -9.95
N SER A 262 -19.09 -19.80 -11.08
CA SER A 262 -19.43 -21.15 -11.52
C SER A 262 -18.18 -21.91 -11.95
N SER A 263 -18.19 -23.25 -11.87
CA SER A 263 -17.08 -24.09 -12.33
C SER A 263 -16.64 -23.80 -13.78
N SER A 264 -17.53 -23.26 -14.61
CA SER A 264 -17.23 -22.87 -15.99
C SER A 264 -16.45 -21.56 -16.09
N ASP A 265 -16.63 -20.66 -15.13
CA ASP A 265 -15.97 -19.35 -15.10
C ASP A 265 -14.54 -19.50 -14.57
N ASN A 266 -14.35 -20.34 -13.54
CA ASN A 266 -13.02 -20.69 -13.03
C ASN A 266 -12.12 -21.32 -14.12
N GLU A 267 -12.66 -22.23 -14.94
CA GLU A 267 -11.92 -22.81 -16.06
C GLU A 267 -11.51 -21.75 -17.10
N ALA A 268 -12.39 -20.77 -17.38
CA ALA A 268 -12.11 -19.69 -18.31
C ALA A 268 -11.02 -18.74 -17.78
N ILE A 269 -11.09 -18.35 -16.51
CA ILE A 269 -10.10 -17.50 -15.83
C ILE A 269 -8.71 -18.17 -15.88
N VAL A 270 -8.62 -19.45 -15.49
CA VAL A 270 -7.34 -20.19 -15.53
C VAL A 270 -6.77 -20.27 -16.94
N ALA A 271 -7.61 -20.55 -17.94
CA ALA A 271 -7.18 -20.63 -19.33
C ALA A 271 -6.66 -19.29 -19.87
N LEU A 272 -7.32 -18.19 -19.52
CA LEU A 272 -6.91 -16.84 -19.93
C LEU A 272 -5.60 -16.41 -19.27
N LEU A 273 -5.45 -16.61 -17.96
CA LEU A 273 -4.23 -16.25 -17.22
C LEU A 273 -3.00 -17.02 -17.72
N ILE A 274 -3.12 -18.35 -17.87
CA ILE A 274 -2.02 -19.18 -18.41
C ILE A 274 -1.74 -18.84 -19.88
N GLY A 275 -2.79 -18.62 -20.68
CA GLY A 275 -2.65 -18.22 -22.07
C GLY A 275 -1.88 -16.90 -22.23
N ALA A 276 -2.21 -15.89 -21.42
CA ALA A 276 -1.54 -14.60 -21.42
C ALA A 276 -0.05 -14.72 -21.08
N LEU A 277 0.30 -15.49 -20.04
CA LEU A 277 1.69 -15.77 -19.67
C LEU A 277 2.47 -16.46 -20.79
N VAL A 278 1.90 -17.53 -21.37
CA VAL A 278 2.56 -18.28 -22.45
C VAL A 278 2.80 -17.40 -23.67
N VAL A 279 1.81 -16.61 -24.09
CA VAL A 279 1.94 -15.69 -25.24
C VAL A 279 3.05 -14.65 -24.99
N ARG A 280 3.07 -14.04 -23.79
CA ARG A 280 4.08 -13.04 -23.42
C ARG A 280 5.50 -13.63 -23.45
N ILE A 281 5.69 -14.81 -22.87
CA ILE A 281 6.98 -15.48 -22.79
C ILE A 281 7.46 -15.95 -24.18
N MET A 282 6.53 -16.44 -25.02
CA MET A 282 6.83 -16.81 -26.40
C MET A 282 7.19 -15.61 -27.29
N ALA A 283 6.66 -14.42 -26.97
CA ALA A 283 7.06 -13.16 -27.61
C ALA A 283 8.45 -12.66 -27.14
N GLY A 284 9.07 -13.32 -26.17
CA GLY A 284 10.37 -12.91 -25.62
C GLY A 284 10.28 -11.70 -24.68
N GLU A 285 9.08 -11.34 -24.24
CA GLU A 285 8.84 -10.27 -23.29
C GLU A 285 8.82 -10.80 -21.85
N PRO A 286 9.30 -10.02 -20.86
CA PRO A 286 9.18 -10.41 -19.46
C PRO A 286 7.70 -10.37 -19.03
N ALA A 287 7.26 -11.42 -18.34
CA ALA A 287 6.05 -11.44 -17.55
C ALA A 287 6.40 -11.02 -16.12
N ASP A 288 6.64 -9.72 -15.92
CA ASP A 288 6.93 -9.16 -14.60
C ASP A 288 5.68 -9.08 -13.72
N ARG A 289 5.87 -8.79 -12.43
CA ARG A 289 4.78 -8.70 -11.46
C ARG A 289 3.69 -7.72 -11.89
N ALA A 290 4.07 -6.56 -12.44
CA ALA A 290 3.14 -5.57 -12.94
C ALA A 290 2.27 -6.09 -14.10
N PHE A 291 2.80 -6.96 -14.97
CA PHE A 291 1.99 -7.64 -15.99
C PHE A 291 1.02 -8.66 -15.37
N ILE A 292 1.49 -9.44 -14.40
CA ILE A 292 0.68 -10.44 -13.70
C ILE A 292 -0.49 -9.78 -12.97
N GLU A 293 -0.23 -8.72 -12.19
CA GLU A 293 -1.24 -7.94 -11.46
C GLU A 293 -2.33 -7.46 -12.42
N ARG A 294 -1.98 -6.79 -13.53
CA ARG A 294 -2.96 -6.34 -14.52
C ARG A 294 -3.81 -7.47 -15.13
N CYS A 295 -3.22 -8.65 -15.32
CA CYS A 295 -3.96 -9.80 -15.85
C CYS A 295 -4.94 -10.35 -14.81
N VAL A 296 -4.56 -10.37 -13.54
CA VAL A 296 -5.44 -10.82 -12.45
C VAL A 296 -6.56 -9.81 -12.22
N ASP A 297 -6.24 -8.51 -12.18
CA ASP A 297 -7.22 -7.43 -12.01
C ASP A 297 -8.30 -7.49 -13.10
N LEU A 298 -7.89 -7.62 -14.37
CA LEU A 298 -8.83 -7.72 -15.50
C LEU A 298 -9.74 -8.95 -15.43
N MET A 299 -9.32 -10.02 -14.75
CA MET A 299 -10.09 -11.26 -14.63
C MET A 299 -11.01 -11.27 -13.40
N LEU A 300 -10.76 -10.39 -12.43
CA LEU A 300 -11.56 -10.26 -11.22
C LEU A 300 -12.55 -9.07 -11.29
N GLU A 301 -12.43 -8.19 -12.30
CA GLU A 301 -13.32 -7.03 -12.52
C GLU A 301 -14.70 -7.36 -13.16
N ASP A 302 -14.99 -8.62 -13.53
CA ASP A 302 -16.25 -9.09 -14.15
C ASP A 302 -17.07 -10.02 -13.22
#